data_AF-A0A9W8LKN2-F1
#
_entry.id   AF-A0A9W8LKN2-F1
#
_cell.length_a   1.000
_cell.length_b   1.000
_cell.length_c   1.000
_cell.angle_alpha   90.00
_cell.angle_beta   90.00
_cell.angle_gamma   90.00
#
_symmetry.space_group_name_H-M   'P 1'
#
loop_
_entity.id
_entity.type
_entity.pdbx_description
1 polymer ?
#
loop_
_entity_poly.entity_id
_entity_poly.type
_entity_poly.pdbx_seq_one_letter_code
_entity_poly.pdbx_strand_id
1 'polypeptide(L)'
;MNAAVLGRSALARAAATRRGYASLREIIPPNIGFAARAGETAATDSAASALTAQQVEKVVSLYRNLPKGPAEPKVARGGPLSRYYARYIEGDNASPKPIVHVIGALLVGGYTIHYFMHLKHHKHAEHH
;
A
#
# COMPACT_ATOMS: atom_id res chain seq x y z
N MET A 1 21.86 75.39 -35.09
CA MET A 1 20.42 75.64 -34.86
C MET A 1 19.85 74.39 -34.20
N ASN A 2 19.16 74.57 -33.07
CA ASN A 2 18.60 73.54 -32.18
C ASN A 2 17.33 72.88 -32.72
N ALA A 3 16.98 71.74 -32.09
CA ALA A 3 15.68 71.03 -31.99
C ALA A 3 15.74 69.60 -32.58
N ALA A 4 15.34 68.50 -31.92
CA ALA A 4 14.63 68.36 -30.66
C ALA A 4 14.96 67.01 -29.99
N VAL A 5 15.05 67.09 -28.67
CA VAL A 5 14.82 66.02 -27.69
C VAL A 5 13.48 65.36 -27.97
N LEU A 6 13.41 64.03 -28.10
CA LEU A 6 12.18 63.23 -27.89
C LEU A 6 12.51 61.72 -27.87
N GLY A 7 12.11 61.04 -26.79
CA GLY A 7 11.78 59.61 -26.87
C GLY A 7 12.62 58.59 -26.10
N ARG A 8 13.35 58.96 -25.03
CA ARG A 8 13.78 57.98 -24.00
C ARG A 8 12.57 57.63 -23.10
N SER A 9 11.63 56.79 -23.52
CA SER A 9 10.61 56.23 -22.60
C SER A 9 9.55 55.36 -23.29
N ALA A 10 9.86 54.13 -23.70
CA ALA A 10 8.79 53.20 -24.09
C ALA A 10 9.10 51.70 -23.96
N LEU A 11 10.16 51.30 -23.26
CA LEU A 11 10.53 49.87 -23.16
C LEU A 11 10.92 49.46 -21.74
N ALA A 12 10.22 50.03 -20.76
CA ALA A 12 10.36 49.66 -19.35
C ALA A 12 8.97 49.31 -18.78
N ARG A 13 8.29 48.30 -19.35
CA ARG A 13 7.02 47.83 -18.76
C ARG A 13 6.55 46.41 -19.11
N ALA A 14 7.43 45.49 -19.49
CA ALA A 14 7.03 44.12 -19.85
C ALA A 14 7.85 43.01 -19.17
N ALA A 15 8.46 43.27 -18.02
CA ALA A 15 9.26 42.30 -17.27
C ALA A 15 8.73 42.05 -15.84
N ALA A 16 7.41 42.19 -15.61
CA ALA A 16 6.83 42.18 -14.27
C ALA A 16 5.67 41.19 -14.08
N THR A 17 5.64 40.05 -14.78
CA THR A 17 4.62 39.01 -14.56
C THR A 17 5.16 37.58 -14.39
N ARG A 18 6.47 37.34 -14.47
CA ARG A 18 7.06 36.01 -14.21
C ARG A 18 7.50 35.81 -12.74
N ARG A 19 6.68 36.21 -11.76
CA ARG A 19 7.02 36.00 -10.33
C ARG A 19 5.93 35.30 -9.50
N GLY A 20 4.79 34.94 -10.09
CA GLY A 20 3.64 34.35 -9.38
C GLY A 20 3.48 32.82 -9.46
N TYR A 21 4.27 32.12 -10.29
CA TYR A 21 4.08 30.67 -10.51
C TYR A 21 4.86 29.77 -9.54
N ALA A 22 5.63 30.34 -8.61
CA ALA A 22 6.33 29.56 -7.59
C ALA A 22 5.39 29.13 -6.45
N SER A 23 4.43 29.98 -6.07
CA SER A 23 3.45 29.71 -4.99
C SER A 23 2.27 28.85 -5.43
N LEU A 24 1.92 28.84 -6.73
CA LEU A 24 0.89 27.95 -7.28
C LEU A 24 1.34 26.47 -7.38
N ARG A 25 2.64 26.19 -7.14
CA ARG A 25 3.21 24.84 -7.09
C ARG A 25 3.10 24.18 -5.71
N GLU A 26 2.79 24.97 -4.68
CA GLU A 26 2.61 24.50 -3.29
C GLU A 26 1.17 24.04 -3.02
N ILE A 27 0.23 24.38 -3.90
CA ILE A 27 -1.18 23.95 -3.85
C ILE A 27 -1.34 22.51 -4.37
N ILE A 28 -0.37 21.99 -5.13
CA ILE A 28 -0.43 20.60 -5.59
C ILE A 28 0.12 19.73 -4.43
N PRO A 29 -0.74 19.00 -3.72
CA PRO A 29 -0.32 18.25 -2.55
C PRO A 29 0.79 17.25 -2.93
N PRO A 30 1.66 16.90 -1.97
CA PRO A 30 2.90 16.13 -2.19
C PRO A 30 2.71 14.74 -2.84
N ASN A 31 1.47 14.29 -3.06
CA ASN A 31 1.16 13.03 -3.74
C ASN A 31 0.67 13.19 -5.19
N ILE A 32 0.27 14.39 -5.62
CA ILE A 32 -0.25 14.65 -6.99
C ILE A 32 0.85 15.29 -7.85
N GLY A 33 1.66 16.17 -7.25
CA GLY A 33 2.75 16.85 -7.95
C GLY A 33 3.98 15.96 -8.15
N PHE A 34 4.16 14.93 -7.30
CA PHE A 34 5.29 14.01 -7.39
C PHE A 34 5.20 13.07 -8.60
N ALA A 35 3.99 12.58 -8.90
CA ALA A 35 3.73 11.78 -10.10
C ALA A 35 3.91 12.60 -11.38
N ALA A 36 3.48 13.86 -11.38
CA ALA A 36 3.67 14.77 -12.52
C ALA A 36 5.14 15.16 -12.72
N ARG A 37 5.89 15.44 -11.64
CA ARG A 37 7.31 15.78 -11.68
C ARG A 37 8.20 14.60 -12.09
N ALA A 38 7.83 13.38 -11.71
CA ALA A 38 8.54 12.16 -12.10
C ALA A 38 8.48 11.88 -13.62
N GLY A 39 7.41 12.30 -14.31
CA GLY A 39 7.28 12.15 -15.76
C GLY A 39 8.13 13.15 -16.56
N GLU A 40 8.38 14.34 -16.02
CA GLU A 40 9.10 15.41 -16.71
C GLU A 40 10.63 15.31 -16.55
N THR A 41 11.12 14.86 -15.39
CA THR A 41 12.58 14.63 -15.18
C THR A 41 13.07 13.32 -15.81
N ALA A 42 12.20 12.33 -15.99
CA ALA A 42 12.56 11.06 -16.63
C ALA A 42 12.94 11.19 -18.12
N ALA A 43 12.43 12.21 -18.82
CA ALA A 43 12.74 12.46 -20.22
C ALA A 43 14.08 13.19 -20.43
N THR A 44 14.57 13.92 -19.43
CA THR A 44 15.81 14.73 -19.52
C THR A 44 17.02 14.08 -18.85
N ASP A 45 16.81 13.15 -17.91
CA ASP A 45 17.89 12.53 -17.13
C ASP A 45 18.60 11.35 -17.82
N SER A 46 18.10 10.91 -18.99
CA SER A 46 18.72 9.84 -19.78
C SER A 46 19.95 10.28 -20.58
N ALA A 47 20.27 11.59 -20.59
CA ALA A 47 21.37 12.17 -21.37
C ALA A 47 22.58 12.63 -20.54
N ALA A 48 22.53 12.56 -19.20
CA ALA A 48 23.64 12.96 -18.34
C ALA A 48 24.32 11.72 -17.74
N SER A 49 25.65 11.65 -17.86
CA SER A 49 26.55 10.55 -17.46
C SER A 49 26.59 10.22 -15.95
N ALA A 50 25.61 10.68 -15.17
CA ALA A 50 25.48 10.40 -13.74
C ALA A 50 24.19 9.61 -13.51
N LEU A 51 24.33 8.37 -13.02
CA LEU A 51 23.19 7.55 -12.61
C LEU A 51 22.34 8.32 -11.60
N THR A 52 21.07 8.52 -11.91
CA THR A 52 20.14 9.15 -10.96
C THR A 52 19.85 8.20 -9.79
N ALA A 53 19.51 8.73 -8.62
CA ALA A 53 19.25 7.92 -7.43
C ALA A 53 18.22 6.80 -7.65
N GLN A 54 17.22 7.05 -8.50
CA GLN A 54 16.20 6.07 -8.90
C GLN A 54 16.76 4.95 -9.78
N GLN A 55 17.73 5.24 -10.65
CA GLN A 55 18.39 4.22 -11.47
C GLN A 55 19.27 3.31 -10.59
N VAL A 56 19.98 3.89 -9.62
CA VAL A 56 20.77 3.13 -8.64
C VAL A 56 19.85 2.23 -7.79
N GLU A 57 18.70 2.74 -7.32
CA GLU A 57 17.72 1.94 -6.56
C GLU A 57 17.15 0.77 -7.37
N LYS A 58 16.89 0.96 -8.67
CA LYS A 58 16.45 -0.10 -9.58
C LYS A 58 17.51 -1.20 -9.73
N VAL A 59 18.78 -0.84 -9.86
CA VAL A 59 19.88 -1.82 -9.95
C VAL A 59 20.04 -2.57 -8.62
N VAL A 60 20.00 -1.87 -7.48
CA VAL A 60 20.09 -2.50 -6.15
C VAL A 60 18.91 -3.43 -5.89
N SER A 61 17.69 -3.01 -6.25
CA SER A 61 16.48 -3.84 -6.10
C SER A 61 16.49 -5.05 -7.03
N LEU A 62 17.01 -4.94 -8.26
CA LEU A 62 17.22 -6.08 -9.16
C LEU A 62 18.10 -7.16 -8.50
N TYR A 63 19.23 -6.77 -7.91
CA TYR A 63 20.12 -7.73 -7.24
C TYR A 63 19.56 -8.27 -5.92
N ARG A 64 18.76 -7.48 -5.20
CA ARG A 64 18.07 -7.94 -3.99
C ARG A 64 16.98 -8.96 -4.30
N ASN A 65 16.22 -8.69 -5.36
CA ASN A 65 15.04 -9.46 -5.76
C ASN A 65 15.36 -10.55 -6.77
N LEU A 66 16.63 -10.73 -7.13
CA LEU A 66 17.03 -11.83 -7.99
C LEU A 66 16.51 -13.12 -7.34
N PRO A 67 15.72 -13.94 -8.04
CA PRO A 67 15.09 -15.10 -7.45
C PRO A 67 16.17 -16.08 -7.04
N LYS A 68 16.58 -15.97 -5.77
CA LYS A 68 17.31 -17.01 -5.05
C LYS A 68 16.37 -18.20 -5.04
N GLY A 69 16.91 -19.41 -5.20
CA GLY A 69 16.15 -20.65 -5.40
C GLY A 69 14.96 -20.83 -4.43
N PRO A 70 14.07 -21.80 -4.71
CA PRO A 70 12.76 -21.90 -4.09
C PRO A 70 12.83 -21.60 -2.61
N ALA A 71 12.14 -20.53 -2.19
CA ALA A 71 12.09 -20.11 -0.80
C ALA A 71 11.76 -21.35 0.04
N GLU A 72 12.58 -21.62 1.05
CA GLU A 72 12.40 -22.82 1.88
C GLU A 72 10.92 -22.97 2.22
N PRO A 73 10.35 -24.18 2.07
CA PRO A 73 8.95 -24.41 2.40
C PRO A 73 8.73 -23.79 3.76
N LYS A 74 7.71 -22.92 3.87
CA LYS A 74 7.44 -22.14 5.07
C LYS A 74 7.06 -23.10 6.18
N VAL A 75 8.06 -23.75 6.78
CA VAL A 75 7.91 -24.70 7.86
C VAL A 75 7.23 -23.88 8.92
N ALA A 76 6.03 -24.28 9.35
CA ALA A 76 5.29 -23.62 10.41
C ALA A 76 6.12 -23.69 11.71
N ARG A 77 7.10 -22.79 11.82
CA ARG A 77 8.01 -22.61 12.95
C ARG A 77 7.20 -21.83 13.98
N GLY A 78 6.34 -22.55 14.69
CA GLY A 78 5.46 -21.95 15.69
C GLY A 78 4.63 -22.97 16.47
N GLY A 79 3.91 -22.45 17.48
CA GLY A 79 3.01 -23.23 18.33
C GLY A 79 1.82 -23.84 17.58
N PRO A 80 0.92 -24.54 18.29
CA PRO A 80 -0.18 -25.29 17.68
C PRO A 80 -1.08 -24.43 16.77
N LEU A 81 -1.31 -23.15 17.14
CA LEU A 81 -2.08 -22.20 16.33
C LEU A 81 -1.39 -21.84 15.01
N SER A 82 -0.06 -21.70 15.01
CA SER A 82 0.71 -21.42 13.78
C SER A 82 0.61 -22.59 12.81
N ARG A 83 0.60 -23.83 13.32
CA ARG A 83 0.39 -25.03 12.49
C ARG A 83 -1.02 -25.10 11.91
N TYR A 84 -2.03 -24.70 12.67
CA TYR A 84 -3.41 -24.63 12.17
C TYR A 84 -3.55 -23.56 11.09
N TYR A 85 -2.99 -22.37 11.31
CA TYR A 85 -2.99 -21.27 10.37
C TYR A 85 -2.32 -21.66 9.04
N ALA A 86 -1.13 -22.28 9.10
CA ALA A 86 -0.40 -22.74 7.91
C ALA A 86 -1.14 -23.82 7.11
N ARG A 87 -2.04 -24.59 7.75
CA ARG A 87 -2.80 -25.68 7.08
C ARG A 87 -4.08 -25.23 6.41
N TYR A 88 -4.72 -24.17 6.89
CA TYR A 88 -6.08 -23.81 6.47
C TYR A 88 -6.24 -22.38 5.95
N ILE A 89 -5.31 -21.47 6.28
CA ILE A 89 -5.44 -20.04 5.99
C ILE A 89 -4.33 -19.54 5.04
N GLU A 90 -3.15 -20.15 5.06
CA GLU A 90 -2.01 -19.68 4.25
C GLU A 90 -1.82 -20.46 2.93
N GLY A 91 -1.54 -19.73 1.85
CA GLY A 91 -1.09 -20.26 0.55
C GLY A 91 -2.10 -21.14 -0.21
N ASP A 92 -1.58 -22.11 -0.97
CA ASP A 92 -2.36 -23.06 -1.80
C ASP A 92 -3.32 -23.96 -1.01
N ASN A 93 -3.21 -23.98 0.32
CA ASN A 93 -4.10 -24.74 1.22
C ASN A 93 -5.20 -23.87 1.84
N ALA A 94 -5.36 -22.62 1.39
CA ALA A 94 -6.44 -21.75 1.81
C ALA A 94 -7.79 -22.40 1.47
N SER A 95 -8.47 -22.88 2.50
CA SER A 95 -9.67 -23.70 2.37
C SER A 95 -10.82 -23.06 3.14
N PRO A 96 -12.10 -23.27 2.76
CA PRO A 96 -13.25 -22.82 3.55
C PRO A 96 -13.48 -23.65 4.83
N LYS A 97 -12.67 -24.68 5.07
CA LYS A 97 -12.70 -25.51 6.27
C LYS A 97 -12.70 -24.75 7.60
N PRO A 98 -11.90 -23.68 7.86
CA PRO A 98 -11.91 -23.01 9.15
C PRO A 98 -13.25 -22.35 9.45
N ILE A 99 -14.02 -21.94 8.44
CA ILE A 99 -15.40 -21.45 8.62
C ILE A 99 -16.28 -22.56 9.20
N VAL A 100 -16.17 -23.77 8.65
CA VAL A 100 -16.90 -24.95 9.17
C VAL A 100 -16.50 -25.28 10.60
N HIS A 101 -15.20 -25.16 10.95
CA HIS A 101 -14.75 -25.38 12.33
C HIS A 101 -15.37 -24.37 13.29
N VAL A 102 -15.48 -23.09 12.90
CA VAL A 102 -16.11 -22.05 13.71
C VAL A 102 -17.60 -22.33 13.89
N ILE A 103 -18.31 -22.69 12.82
CA ILE A 103 -19.74 -23.05 12.90
C ILE A 103 -19.94 -24.26 13.81
N GLY A 104 -19.13 -25.31 13.64
CA GLY A 104 -19.18 -26.50 14.50
C GLY A 104 -18.93 -26.18 15.96
N ALA A 105 -17.92 -25.35 16.25
CA ALA A 105 -17.63 -24.90 17.62
C ALA A 105 -18.80 -24.10 18.21
N LEU A 106 -19.45 -23.25 17.43
CA LEU A 106 -20.61 -22.48 17.88
C LEU A 106 -21.81 -23.37 18.16
N LEU A 107 -22.09 -24.37 17.31
CA LEU A 107 -23.20 -25.30 17.52
C LEU A 107 -22.98 -26.16 18.77
N VAL A 108 -21.78 -26.75 18.92
CA VAL A 108 -21.45 -27.58 20.08
C VAL A 108 -21.44 -26.73 21.35
N GLY A 109 -20.79 -25.56 21.34
CA GLY A 109 -20.75 -24.65 22.47
C GLY A 109 -22.14 -24.15 22.85
N GLY A 110 -22.92 -23.71 21.87
CA GLY A 110 -24.30 -23.24 22.06
C GLY A 110 -25.21 -24.32 22.62
N TYR A 111 -25.16 -25.54 22.08
CA TYR A 111 -25.91 -26.68 22.61
C TYR A 111 -25.47 -27.03 24.03
N THR A 112 -24.17 -26.99 24.32
CA THR A 112 -23.67 -27.27 25.66
C THR A 112 -24.21 -26.25 26.66
N ILE A 113 -24.14 -24.95 26.35
CA ILE A 113 -24.69 -23.89 27.22
C ILE A 113 -26.21 -24.08 27.39
N HIS A 114 -26.94 -24.32 26.30
CA HIS A 114 -28.38 -24.55 26.34
C HIS A 114 -28.74 -25.80 27.15
N TYR A 115 -27.97 -26.88 27.05
CA TYR A 115 -28.14 -28.09 27.84
C TYR A 115 -27.94 -27.81 29.33
N PHE A 116 -26.85 -27.14 29.70
CA PHE A 116 -26.57 -26.84 31.10
C PHE A 116 -27.57 -25.86 31.73
N MET A 117 -28.04 -24.86 30.98
CA MET A 117 -28.95 -23.83 31.50
C MET A 117 -30.42 -24.27 31.47
N HIS A 118 -30.84 -24.95 30.39
CA HIS A 118 -32.24 -25.27 30.14
C HIS A 118 -32.56 -26.76 30.36
N LEU A 119 -31.86 -27.69 29.68
CA LEU A 119 -32.24 -29.12 29.72
C LEU A 119 -31.86 -29.84 31.02
N LYS A 120 -30.74 -29.50 31.65
CA LYS A 120 -30.25 -30.15 32.87
C LYS A 120 -31.21 -29.99 34.06
N HIS A 121 -32.03 -28.94 34.06
CA HIS A 121 -32.98 -28.64 35.13
C HIS A 121 -34.40 -29.17 34.85
N HIS A 122 -34.64 -29.77 33.68
CA HIS A 122 -35.91 -30.44 33.39
C HIS A 122 -35.93 -31.80 34.10
N LYS A 123 -36.67 -31.88 35.20
CA LYS A 123 -36.91 -33.14 35.94
C LYS A 123 -37.76 -34.07 35.06
N HIS A 124 -37.22 -35.26 34.79
CA HIS A 124 -37.89 -36.49 34.33
C HIS A 124 -39.15 -36.28 33.47
N ALA A 125 -38.98 -35.90 32.20
CA ALA A 125 -39.93 -36.35 31.19
C ALA A 125 -39.43 -37.72 30.71
N GLU A 126 -40.14 -38.80 31.04
CA GLU A 126 -39.89 -40.08 30.38
C GLU A 126 -40.10 -39.88 28.88
N HIS A 127 -39.05 -40.13 28.12
CA HIS A 127 -39.11 -40.21 26.67
C HIS A 127 -39.16 -41.70 26.32
N HIS A 128 -40.37 -42.20 26.05
CA HIS A 128 -40.57 -43.48 25.36
C HIS A 128 -40.15 -43.38 23.89
#